data_AF-A0A7G5BYB9-F1
#
_entry.id   AF-A0A7G5BYB9-F1
#
_cell.length_a   1.000
_cell.length_b   1.000
_cell.length_c   1.000
_cell.angle_alpha   90.00
_cell.angle_beta   90.00
_cell.angle_gamma   90.00
#
_symmetry.space_group_name_H-M   'P 1'
#
loop_
_entity.id
_entity.type
_entity.pdbx_description
1 polymer ?
#
loop_
_entity_poly.entity_id
_entity_poly.type
_entity_poly.pdbx_seq_one_letter_code
_entity_poly.pdbx_strand_id
1 'polypeptide(L)'
;MMNLKTIAICLYIVVVYWISTHIPSLHSLFFPTIGAFSLLFISKPFSKTELSKIAFGAIVSSVIGTVIVSVHPGVISLFINTIIVITLITKLKWNAPPILAVSFVPFFVQPTFIWAIPLSVCGALLGLLITLYVVHQIESRWSSLPFLVKGTAAQVESEKAA
;
A
#
# COMPACT_ATOMS: atom_id res chain seq x y z
N MET A 1 -0.80 -5.82 21.86
CA MET A 1 -0.97 -4.35 21.68
C MET A 1 -0.97 -4.06 20.18
N MET A 2 -1.88 -3.22 19.71
CA MET A 2 -1.98 -2.90 18.27
C MET A 2 -0.83 -1.97 17.88
N ASN A 3 -0.05 -2.35 16.87
CA ASN A 3 1.10 -1.57 16.41
C ASN A 3 0.64 -0.20 15.89
N LEU A 4 1.43 0.85 16.14
CA LEU A 4 1.14 2.22 15.68
C LEU A 4 0.92 2.27 14.15
N LYS A 5 1.66 1.44 13.40
CA LYS A 5 1.48 1.20 11.96
C LYS A 5 0.06 0.76 11.59
N THR A 6 -0.51 -0.17 12.36
CA THR A 6 -1.87 -0.67 12.11
C THR A 6 -2.90 0.44 12.30
N ILE A 7 -2.78 1.23 13.38
CA ILE A 7 -3.69 2.36 13.64
C ILE A 7 -3.61 3.39 12.50
N ALA A 8 -2.40 3.76 12.09
CA ALA A 8 -2.20 4.74 11.03
C ALA A 8 -2.75 4.26 9.68
N ILE A 9 -2.60 2.97 9.37
CA ILE A 9 -3.15 2.38 8.16
C ILE A 9 -4.68 2.32 8.21
N CYS A 10 -5.27 1.94 9.35
CA CYS A 10 -6.73 1.98 9.50
C CYS A 10 -7.26 3.41 9.29
N LEU A 11 -6.60 4.40 9.87
CA LEU A 11 -6.97 5.81 9.70
C LEU A 11 -6.80 6.26 8.24
N TYR A 12 -5.71 5.86 7.58
CA TYR A 12 -5.50 6.11 6.15
C TYR A 12 -6.63 5.55 5.30
N ILE A 13 -7.02 4.29 5.52
CA ILE A 13 -8.12 3.65 4.78
C ILE A 13 -9.42 4.45 4.96
N VAL A 14 -9.73 4.88 6.18
CA VAL A 14 -10.93 5.69 6.46
C VAL A 14 -10.89 7.04 5.73
N VAL A 15 -9.75 7.74 5.78
CA VAL A 15 -9.58 9.04 5.11
C VAL A 15 -9.74 8.89 3.60
N VAL A 16 -9.09 7.92 2.98
CA VAL A 16 -9.18 7.79 1.52
C VAL A 16 -10.54 7.23 1.09
N TYR A 17 -11.20 6.42 1.92
CA TYR A 17 -12.61 6.04 1.70
C TYR A 17 -13.51 7.28 1.71
N TRP A 18 -13.34 8.17 2.69
CA TRP A 18 -14.08 9.44 2.75
C TRP A 18 -13.81 10.32 1.53
N ILE A 19 -12.57 10.40 1.03
CA ILE A 19 -12.28 11.13 -0.22
C ILE A 19 -12.98 10.46 -1.42
N SER A 20 -13.01 9.12 -1.45
CA SER A 20 -13.68 8.35 -2.50
C SER A 20 -15.19 8.57 -2.54
N THR A 21 -15.85 8.86 -1.40
CA THR A 21 -17.29 9.17 -1.41
C THR A 21 -17.60 10.51 -2.09
N HIS A 22 -16.63 11.43 -2.13
CA HIS A 22 -16.76 12.71 -2.80
C HIS A 22 -16.39 12.68 -4.29
N ILE A 23 -15.56 11.71 -4.73
CA ILE A 23 -15.11 11.60 -6.13
C ILE A 23 -15.48 10.22 -6.68
N PRO A 24 -16.55 10.10 -7.48
CA PRO A 24 -17.05 8.81 -7.99
C PRO A 24 -16.02 8.03 -8.79
N SER A 25 -15.15 8.71 -9.55
CA SER A 25 -14.07 8.09 -10.31
C SER A 25 -13.01 7.40 -9.43
N LEU A 26 -12.95 7.75 -8.13
CA LEU A 26 -12.02 7.14 -7.18
C LEU A 26 -12.56 5.85 -6.54
N HIS A 27 -13.87 5.59 -6.61
CA HIS A 27 -14.47 4.34 -6.09
C HIS A 27 -13.84 3.11 -6.72
N SER A 28 -13.48 3.21 -8.00
CA SER A 28 -12.79 2.20 -8.79
C SER A 28 -11.43 1.77 -8.23
N LEU A 29 -10.79 2.62 -7.43
CA LEU A 29 -9.51 2.34 -6.77
C LEU A 29 -9.70 1.92 -5.32
N PHE A 30 -10.87 2.23 -4.77
CA PHE A 30 -11.28 1.92 -3.41
C PHE A 30 -12.05 0.59 -3.34
N PHE A 31 -11.67 -0.38 -4.18
CA PHE A 31 -12.13 -1.76 -4.05
C PHE A 31 -10.93 -2.68 -3.80
N PRO A 32 -11.08 -3.62 -2.83
CA PRO A 32 -10.15 -4.36 -1.93
C PRO A 32 -8.62 -4.22 -2.01
N THR A 33 -8.07 -3.81 -3.15
CA THR A 33 -6.65 -3.70 -3.45
C THR A 33 -5.89 -2.75 -2.53
N ILE A 34 -6.39 -1.55 -2.21
CA ILE A 34 -5.75 -0.65 -1.22
C ILE A 34 -5.67 -1.31 0.16
N GLY A 35 -6.75 -2.00 0.57
CA GLY A 35 -6.76 -2.80 1.80
C GLY A 35 -5.73 -3.93 1.76
N ALA A 36 -5.58 -4.60 0.60
CA ALA A 36 -4.61 -5.65 0.41
C ALA A 36 -3.16 -5.13 0.43
N PHE A 37 -2.86 -3.97 -0.18
CA PHE A 37 -1.54 -3.31 -0.05
C PHE A 37 -1.27 -2.88 1.38
N SER A 38 -2.28 -2.32 2.05
CA SER A 38 -2.21 -1.91 3.44
C SER A 38 -1.82 -3.08 4.36
N LEU A 39 -2.49 -4.22 4.22
CA LEU A 39 -2.13 -5.43 4.97
C LEU A 39 -0.75 -5.97 4.59
N LEU A 40 -0.41 -6.00 3.30
CA LEU A 40 0.91 -6.45 2.84
C LEU A 40 2.03 -5.62 3.48
N PHE A 41 1.86 -4.30 3.57
CA PHE A 41 2.85 -3.42 4.16
C PHE A 41 2.89 -3.45 5.70
N ILE A 42 1.81 -3.86 6.38
CA ILE A 42 1.84 -4.16 7.82
C ILE A 42 2.69 -5.39 8.10
N SER A 43 2.52 -6.44 7.29
CA SER A 43 3.16 -7.73 7.52
C SER A 43 4.64 -7.78 7.11
N LYS A 44 5.10 -6.87 6.23
CA LYS A 44 6.51 -6.84 5.79
C LYS A 44 7.37 -5.90 6.65
N PRO A 45 8.62 -6.28 6.96
CA PRO A 45 9.57 -5.35 7.56
C PRO A 45 9.77 -4.14 6.64
N PHE A 46 9.88 -2.94 7.23
CA PHE A 46 9.91 -1.68 6.49
C PHE A 46 11.24 -1.52 5.75
N SER A 47 11.30 -2.03 4.52
CA SER A 47 12.40 -1.81 3.58
C SER A 47 11.93 -0.85 2.49
N LYS A 48 12.50 0.37 2.48
CA LYS A 48 12.16 1.42 1.50
C LYS A 48 12.33 0.92 0.06
N THR A 49 13.36 0.13 -0.20
CA THR A 49 13.66 -0.44 -1.52
C THR A 49 12.61 -1.47 -1.95
N GLU A 50 12.12 -2.30 -1.04
CA GLU A 50 11.09 -3.29 -1.36
C GLU A 50 9.71 -2.64 -1.53
N LEU A 51 9.37 -1.68 -0.67
CA LEU A 51 8.12 -0.92 -0.77
C LEU A 51 8.02 -0.15 -2.09
N SER A 52 9.11 0.53 -2.49
CA SER A 52 9.16 1.26 -3.75
C SER A 52 9.06 0.35 -4.97
N LYS A 53 9.71 -0.83 -4.97
CA LYS A 53 9.54 -1.84 -6.03
C LYS A 53 8.09 -2.30 -6.18
N ILE A 54 7.42 -2.59 -5.05
CA ILE A 54 6.02 -3.03 -5.06
C ILE A 54 5.11 -1.94 -5.60
N ALA A 55 5.30 -0.69 -5.13
CA ALA A 55 4.52 0.44 -5.59
C ALA A 55 4.75 0.72 -7.08
N PHE A 56 6.01 0.70 -7.54
CA PHE A 56 6.35 0.86 -8.95
C PHE A 56 5.73 -0.24 -9.80
N GLY A 57 5.82 -1.50 -9.36
CA GLY A 57 5.22 -2.63 -10.06
C GLY A 57 3.71 -2.52 -10.19
N ALA A 58 3.02 -2.04 -9.14
CA ALA A 58 1.58 -1.78 -9.17
C ALA A 58 1.21 -0.68 -10.17
N ILE A 59 1.96 0.44 -10.21
CA ILE A 59 1.73 1.52 -11.17
C ILE A 59 1.93 1.03 -12.60
N VAL A 60 3.06 0.37 -12.89
CA VAL A 60 3.35 -0.18 -14.22
C VAL A 60 2.28 -1.18 -14.65
N SER A 61 1.88 -2.09 -13.76
CA SER A 61 0.85 -3.09 -14.07
C SER A 61 -0.53 -2.45 -14.30
N SER A 62 -0.85 -1.36 -13.60
CA SER A 62 -2.07 -0.57 -13.86
C SER A 62 -2.07 0.05 -15.25
N VAL A 63 -0.92 0.56 -15.71
CA VAL A 63 -0.76 1.13 -17.05
C VAL A 63 -0.89 0.03 -18.11
N ILE A 64 -0.25 -1.11 -17.92
CA ILE A 64 -0.34 -2.26 -18.84
C ILE A 64 -1.81 -2.72 -18.98
N GLY A 65 -2.51 -2.92 -17.86
CA GLY A 65 -3.93 -3.32 -17.89
C GLY A 65 -4.80 -2.28 -18.60
N THR A 66 -4.53 -1.00 -18.38
CA THR A 66 -5.25 0.11 -19.02
C THR A 66 -5.01 0.16 -20.53
N VAL A 67 -3.78 -0.06 -20.99
CA VAL A 67 -3.44 -0.11 -22.42
C VAL A 67 -4.06 -1.33 -23.10
N ILE A 68 -4.06 -2.48 -22.45
CA ILE A 68 -4.61 -3.70 -23.04
C ILE A 68 -6.14 -3.62 -23.15
N VAL A 69 -6.82 -3.09 -22.13
CA VAL A 69 -8.29 -2.96 -22.17
C VAL A 69 -8.74 -1.91 -23.18
N SER A 70 -7.95 -0.86 -23.43
CA SER A 70 -8.30 0.19 -24.40
C SER A 70 -8.25 -0.29 -25.85
N VAL A 71 -7.44 -1.32 -26.15
CA VAL A 71 -7.42 -1.96 -27.48
C VAL A 71 -8.65 -2.84 -27.68
N HIS A 72 -8.94 -3.70 -26.69
CA HIS A 72 -10.11 -4.58 -26.75
C HIS A 72 -10.52 -5.03 -25.35
N PRO A 73 -11.69 -4.61 -24.81
CA PRO A 73 -12.20 -5.12 -23.55
C PRO A 73 -12.74 -6.55 -23.76
N GLY A 74 -12.05 -7.57 -23.25
CA GLY A 74 -12.51 -8.95 -23.38
C GLY A 74 -11.66 -9.97 -22.61
N VAL A 75 -12.16 -11.21 -22.53
CA VAL A 75 -11.53 -12.31 -21.77
C VAL A 75 -10.12 -12.61 -22.30
N ILE A 76 -9.93 -12.58 -23.62
CA ILE A 76 -8.62 -12.81 -24.26
C ILE A 76 -7.62 -11.74 -23.82
N SER A 77 -8.03 -10.47 -23.84
CA SER A 77 -7.20 -9.34 -23.39
C SER A 77 -6.86 -9.45 -21.91
N LEU A 78 -7.80 -9.88 -21.07
CA LEU A 78 -7.54 -10.13 -19.64
C LEU A 78 -6.53 -11.27 -19.45
N PHE A 79 -6.64 -12.35 -20.23
CA PHE A 79 -5.70 -13.46 -20.21
C PHE A 79 -4.29 -13.02 -20.61
N ILE A 80 -4.16 -12.25 -21.69
CA ILE A 80 -2.88 -11.67 -22.14
C ILE A 80 -2.30 -10.74 -21.05
N ASN A 81 -3.11 -9.84 -20.49
CA ASN A 81 -2.69 -8.97 -19.39
C ASN A 81 -2.17 -9.79 -18.20
N THR A 82 -2.88 -10.84 -17.83
CA THR A 82 -2.50 -11.74 -16.73
C THR A 82 -1.13 -12.38 -16.99
N ILE A 83 -0.90 -12.92 -18.19
CA ILE A 83 0.40 -13.52 -18.56
C ILE A 83 1.51 -12.48 -18.48
N ILE A 84 1.31 -11.30 -19.05
CA ILE A 84 2.31 -10.22 -19.07
C ILE A 84 2.66 -9.82 -17.64
N VAL A 85 1.66 -9.52 -16.82
CA VAL A 85 1.86 -9.03 -15.46
C VAL A 85 2.47 -10.11 -14.56
N ILE A 86 2.05 -11.38 -14.66
CA ILE A 86 2.69 -12.49 -13.91
C ILE A 86 4.14 -12.67 -14.34
N THR A 87 4.44 -12.59 -15.64
CA THR A 87 5.81 -12.68 -16.15
C THR A 87 6.66 -11.53 -15.62
N LEU A 88 6.09 -10.32 -15.54
CA LEU A 88 6.77 -9.14 -15.03
C LEU A 88 7.02 -9.24 -13.52
N ILE A 89 6.02 -9.67 -12.76
CA ILE A 89 6.11 -9.94 -11.32
C ILE A 89 7.21 -10.96 -11.02
N THR A 90 7.24 -12.07 -11.75
CA THR A 90 8.20 -13.16 -11.53
C THR A 90 9.63 -12.77 -11.95
N LYS A 91 9.80 -12.11 -13.10
CA LYS A 91 11.12 -11.67 -13.57
C LYS A 91 11.73 -10.55 -12.72
N LEU A 92 10.93 -9.56 -12.33
CA LEU A 92 11.39 -8.41 -11.56
C LEU A 92 11.29 -8.63 -10.04
N LYS A 93 10.86 -9.83 -9.63
CA LYS A 93 10.71 -10.26 -8.23
C LYS A 93 9.82 -9.31 -7.43
N TRP A 94 8.77 -8.78 -8.07
CA TRP A 94 7.77 -7.94 -7.42
C TRP A 94 6.81 -8.82 -6.61
N ASN A 95 7.30 -9.38 -5.49
CA ASN A 95 6.63 -10.40 -4.68
C ASN A 95 5.43 -9.84 -3.88
N ALA A 96 4.39 -9.41 -4.59
CA ALA A 96 3.17 -8.85 -4.02
C ALA A 96 1.93 -9.22 -4.87
N PRO A 97 1.07 -10.14 -4.37
CA PRO A 97 -0.21 -10.47 -5.00
C PRO A 97 -1.11 -9.27 -5.36
N PRO A 98 -1.15 -8.18 -4.56
CA PRO A 98 -1.95 -7.00 -4.90
C PRO A 98 -1.59 -6.34 -6.23
N ILE A 99 -0.36 -6.50 -6.75
CA ILE A 99 0.05 -5.93 -8.05
C ILE A 99 -0.78 -6.49 -9.20
N LEU A 100 -1.04 -7.80 -9.18
CA LEU A 100 -1.84 -8.45 -10.19
C LEU A 100 -3.29 -7.94 -10.16
N ALA A 101 -3.85 -7.82 -8.95
CA ALA A 101 -5.21 -7.32 -8.76
C ALA A 101 -5.39 -5.89 -9.29
N VAL A 102 -4.39 -5.01 -9.11
CA VAL A 102 -4.41 -3.65 -9.67
C VAL A 102 -4.45 -3.65 -11.20
N SER A 103 -3.74 -4.58 -11.85
CA SER A 103 -3.77 -4.70 -13.32
C SER A 103 -5.15 -5.07 -13.88
N PHE A 104 -6.01 -5.65 -13.05
CA PHE A 104 -7.36 -6.06 -13.45
C PHE A 104 -8.39 -4.95 -13.28
N VAL A 105 -8.12 -3.92 -12.48
CA VAL A 105 -9.05 -2.80 -12.24
C VAL A 105 -9.58 -2.19 -13.54
N PRO A 106 -8.78 -1.93 -14.58
CA PRO A 106 -9.26 -1.39 -15.86
C PRO A 106 -10.24 -2.28 -16.61
N PHE A 107 -10.26 -3.59 -16.35
CA PHE A 107 -11.21 -4.51 -16.98
C PHE A 107 -12.59 -4.49 -16.33
N PHE A 108 -12.67 -4.08 -15.07
CA PHE A 108 -13.93 -4.00 -14.30
C PHE A 108 -14.51 -2.60 -14.26
N VAL A 109 -13.67 -1.59 -14.43
CA VAL A 109 -14.05 -0.20 -14.43
C VAL A 109 -13.71 0.33 -15.82
N GLN A 110 -14.72 0.79 -16.55
CA GLN A 110 -14.52 1.48 -17.82
C GLN A 110 -14.55 2.99 -17.56
N PRO A 111 -13.42 3.62 -17.17
CA PRO A 111 -13.39 5.05 -16.95
C PRO A 111 -13.50 5.77 -18.28
N THR A 112 -14.21 6.90 -18.29
CA THR A 112 -14.23 7.83 -19.42
C THR A 112 -12.84 8.41 -19.71
N PHE A 113 -11.97 8.47 -18.69
CA PHE A 113 -10.61 8.98 -18.79
C PHE A 113 -9.59 7.86 -18.54
N ILE A 114 -8.81 7.52 -19.58
CA ILE A 114 -7.86 6.40 -19.59
C ILE A 114 -6.82 6.52 -18.46
N TRP A 115 -6.37 7.74 -18.15
CA TRP A 115 -5.37 7.97 -17.10
C TRP A 115 -5.94 8.02 -15.69
N ALA A 116 -7.26 7.97 -15.51
CA ALA A 116 -7.87 8.05 -14.18
C ALA A 116 -7.41 6.90 -13.28
N ILE A 117 -7.31 5.68 -13.81
CA ILE A 117 -6.91 4.51 -13.02
C ILE A 117 -5.43 4.60 -12.62
N PRO A 118 -4.45 4.73 -13.54
CA PRO A 118 -3.04 4.76 -13.15
C PRO A 118 -2.69 5.93 -12.23
N LEU A 119 -3.23 7.11 -12.49
CA LEU A 119 -2.93 8.31 -11.71
C LEU A 119 -3.39 8.14 -10.26
N SER A 120 -4.54 7.50 -10.09
CA SER A 120 -5.12 7.37 -8.78
C SER A 120 -4.59 6.16 -8.01
N VAL A 121 -4.15 5.10 -8.71
CA VAL A 121 -3.31 4.03 -8.11
C VAL A 121 -2.03 4.64 -7.57
N CYS A 122 -1.39 5.51 -8.36
CA CYS A 122 -0.19 6.23 -7.95
C CYS A 122 -0.46 7.09 -6.70
N GLY A 123 -1.51 7.91 -6.72
CA GLY A 123 -1.89 8.74 -5.57
C GLY A 123 -2.15 7.92 -4.30
N ALA A 124 -2.91 6.83 -4.39
CA ALA A 124 -3.23 5.97 -3.26
C ALA A 124 -2.00 5.21 -2.72
N LEU A 125 -1.07 4.80 -3.58
CA LEU A 125 0.16 4.16 -3.12
C LEU A 125 1.12 5.16 -2.50
N LEU A 126 1.26 6.35 -3.09
CA LEU A 126 2.08 7.43 -2.53
C LEU A 126 1.55 7.85 -1.16
N GLY A 127 0.24 8.06 -1.03
CA GLY A 127 -0.38 8.38 0.26
C GLY A 127 -0.07 7.32 1.32
N LEU A 128 -0.23 6.04 0.98
CA LEU A 128 0.04 4.93 1.90
C LEU A 128 1.52 4.86 2.29
N LEU A 129 2.43 5.03 1.33
CA LEU A 129 3.87 5.06 1.58
C LEU A 129 4.27 6.25 2.48
N ILE A 130 3.69 7.42 2.25
CA ILE A 130 3.90 8.62 3.08
C ILE A 130 3.40 8.37 4.50
N THR A 131 2.20 7.83 4.67
CA THR A 131 1.65 7.48 5.99
C THR A 131 2.58 6.54 6.74
N LEU A 132 3.04 5.46 6.09
CA LEU A 132 3.96 4.52 6.70
C LEU A 132 5.33 5.14 7.02
N TYR A 133 5.83 6.01 6.15
CA TYR A 133 7.08 6.72 6.37
C TYR A 133 7.00 7.66 7.59
N VAL A 134 5.90 8.42 7.72
CA VAL A 134 5.66 9.29 8.88
C VAL A 134 5.61 8.48 10.17
N VAL A 135 4.88 7.38 10.19
CA VAL A 135 4.80 6.49 11.37
C VAL A 135 6.18 5.95 11.73
N HIS A 136 6.95 5.50 10.74
CA HIS A 136 8.30 4.98 10.98
C HIS A 136 9.23 6.05 11.56
N GLN A 137 9.12 7.31 11.10
CA GLN A 137 9.89 8.42 11.67
C GLN A 137 9.48 8.73 13.12
N ILE A 138 8.17 8.68 13.42
CA ILE A 138 7.67 8.87 14.79
C ILE A 138 8.16 7.76 15.71
N GLU A 139 8.06 6.49 15.29
CA GLU A 139 8.57 5.34 16.03
C GLU A 139 10.08 5.48 16.28
N SER A 140 10.86 5.81 15.24
CA SER A 140 12.32 5.97 15.36
C SER A 140 12.72 7.09 16.33
N ARG A 141 12.00 8.22 16.34
CA ARG A 141 12.23 9.34 17.27
C ARG A 141 11.80 9.03 18.70
N TRP A 142 10.74 8.25 18.89
CA TRP A 142 10.31 7.83 20.23
C TRP A 142 11.19 6.72 20.80
N SER A 143 11.68 5.79 19.99
CA SER A 143 12.65 4.77 20.43
C SER A 143 14.02 5.36 20.80
N SER A 144 14.34 6.55 20.30
CA SER A 144 15.57 7.28 20.62
C SER A 144 15.44 8.23 21.82
N LEU A 145 14.29 8.27 22.51
CA LEU A 145 14.17 8.90 23.83
C LEU A 145 14.48 7.86 24.93
N PRO A 146 15.66 7.90 25.58
CA PRO A 146 16.03 6.96 26.63
C PRO A 146 15.38 7.31 27.99
N PHE A 147 14.30 8.08 28.00
CA PHE A 147 13.87 8.80 29.21
C PHE A 147 12.90 8.02 30.12
N LEU A 148 12.31 6.90 29.67
CA LEU A 148 11.27 6.22 30.45
C LEU A 148 11.57 4.79 30.90
N VAL A 149 12.79 4.28 30.68
CA VAL A 149 13.21 2.97 31.20
C VAL A 149 14.12 3.10 32.44
N LYS A 150 14.73 4.26 32.67
CA LYS A 150 15.62 4.48 33.84
C LYS A 150 14.87 4.75 35.16
N GLY A 151 13.57 5.08 35.10
CA GLY A 151 12.77 5.38 36.29
C GLY A 151 12.34 4.15 37.11
N THR A 152 12.23 2.97 36.48
CA THR A 152 11.75 1.76 37.19
C THR A 152 12.90 0.93 37.76
N ALA A 153 14.11 1.00 37.18
CA ALA A 153 15.26 0.27 37.70
C ALA A 153 15.80 0.86 39.03
N ALA A 154 15.64 2.17 39.25
CA ALA A 154 16.12 2.84 40.46
C ALA A 154 15.25 2.57 41.71
N GLN A 155 13.97 2.19 41.55
CA GLN A 155 13.11 1.81 42.69
C GLN A 155 13.32 0.37 43.15
N VAL A 156 13.74 -0.55 42.27
CA VAL A 156 13.94 -1.96 42.63
C VAL A 156 15.22 -2.19 43.44
N GLU A 157 16.21 -1.30 43.33
CA GLU A 157 17.48 -1.42 44.06
C GLU A 157 17.41 -0.81 45.47
N SER A 158 16.56 0.19 45.70
CA SER A 158 16.38 0.81 47.03
C SER A 158 15.51 -0.01 48.00
N GLU A 159 14.71 -0.96 47.51
CA GLU A 159 13.86 -1.83 48.34
C GLU A 159 14.56 -3.14 48.75
N LYS A 160 15.69 -3.48 48.10
CA LYS A 160 16.51 -4.65 48.48
C LYS A 160 17.66 -4.33 49.42
N ALA A 161 17.90 -3.05 49.73
CA ALA A 161 18.98 -2.59 50.59
C ALA A 161 18.50 -2.01 51.93
N ALA A 162 17.19 -2.11 52.24
CA ALA A 162 16.57 -1.68 53.49
C ALA A 162 15.99 -2.87 54.27
#